data_AF-A0A034WTQ7-F1
#
_entry.id   AF-A0A034WTQ7-F1
#
_cell.length_a   1.000
_cell.length_b   1.000
_cell.length_c   1.000
_cell.angle_alpha   90.00
_cell.angle_beta   90.00
_cell.angle_gamma   90.00
#
_symmetry.space_group_name_H-M   'P 1'
#
loop_
_entity.id
_entity.type
_entity.pdbx_description
1 polymer ?
#
loop_
_entity_poly.entity_id
_entity_poly.type
_entity_poly.pdbx_seq_one_letter_code
_entity_poly.pdbx_strand_id
1 'polypeptide(L)'
;MVDPNFIEVNEITGYWSFLASIDWNDPWLIALIAVHVLTTVTTLMTRNNTNFQIFLFLILLSAAYCSESINEFAAAKWKSFSKQQYFDSNGLFISTVFSIPILLNCMLIIGAWMYNSLQIMVTLKRAQLLQQVKRNKQEKNSEPTKEVKSEHEKSD
;
A
#
# COMPACT_ATOMS: atom_id res chain seq x y z
N MET A 1 -0.99 8.58 -53.77
CA MET A 1 -2.45 8.57 -53.52
C MET A 1 -2.60 8.06 -52.10
N VAL A 2 -2.98 8.94 -51.18
CA VAL A 2 -3.13 8.63 -49.76
C VAL A 2 -4.58 8.20 -49.58
N ASP A 3 -4.80 6.97 -49.13
CA ASP A 3 -6.14 6.42 -48.93
C ASP A 3 -6.90 7.24 -47.84
N PRO A 4 -8.14 7.71 -48.12
CA PRO A 4 -8.88 8.62 -47.24
C PRO A 4 -9.50 7.95 -46.00
N ASN A 5 -9.23 6.67 -45.75
CA ASN A 5 -9.72 5.91 -44.59
C ASN A 5 -8.58 5.40 -43.69
N PHE A 6 -7.51 6.19 -43.58
CA PHE A 6 -6.55 6.01 -42.50
C PHE A 6 -7.14 6.60 -41.22
N ILE A 7 -7.75 5.76 -40.39
CA ILE A 7 -7.96 6.06 -38.98
C ILE A 7 -7.37 4.90 -38.17
N GLU A 8 -6.08 4.99 -37.85
CA GLU A 8 -5.47 4.19 -36.77
C GLU A 8 -6.01 4.68 -35.42
N VAL A 9 -7.15 4.14 -34.98
CA VAL A 9 -7.80 4.50 -33.70
C VAL A 9 -8.32 3.28 -32.91
N ASN A 10 -7.72 2.10 -33.05
CA ASN A 10 -8.35 0.87 -32.55
C ASN A 10 -7.59 0.05 -31.49
N GLU A 11 -6.65 0.63 -30.74
CA GLU A 11 -6.20 -0.02 -29.50
C GLU A 11 -7.04 0.37 -28.28
N ILE A 12 -7.62 1.57 -28.26
CA ILE A 12 -8.42 2.06 -27.12
C ILE A 12 -9.82 1.43 -27.12
N THR A 13 -10.34 1.04 -28.29
CA THR A 13 -11.64 0.35 -28.39
C THR A 13 -11.55 -1.09 -27.89
N GLY A 14 -10.41 -1.79 -28.01
CA GLY A 14 -10.27 -3.18 -27.60
C GLY A 14 -10.44 -3.40 -26.10
N TYR A 15 -9.71 -2.64 -25.27
CA TYR A 15 -9.75 -2.80 -23.81
C TYR A 15 -11.06 -2.34 -23.17
N TRP A 16 -11.60 -1.19 -23.61
CA TRP A 16 -12.87 -0.69 -23.09
C TRP A 16 -14.05 -1.54 -23.59
N SER A 17 -14.03 -2.00 -24.84
CA SER A 17 -15.04 -2.93 -25.35
C SER A 17 -14.96 -4.29 -24.65
N PHE A 18 -13.76 -4.75 -24.28
CA PHE A 18 -13.59 -5.95 -23.46
C PHE A 18 -14.18 -5.78 -22.07
N LEU A 19 -13.93 -4.63 -21.42
CA LEU A 19 -14.51 -4.33 -20.10
C LEU A 19 -16.04 -4.17 -20.15
N ALA A 20 -16.55 -3.56 -21.22
CA ALA A 20 -17.98 -3.34 -21.42
C ALA A 20 -18.74 -4.61 -21.86
N SER A 21 -18.06 -5.58 -22.49
CA SER A 21 -18.68 -6.86 -22.87
C SER A 21 -18.81 -7.83 -21.69
N ILE A 22 -18.20 -7.54 -20.55
CA ILE A 22 -18.32 -8.33 -19.33
C ILE A 22 -19.72 -8.15 -18.73
N ASP A 23 -20.40 -9.25 -18.41
CA ASP A 23 -21.69 -9.18 -17.74
C ASP A 23 -21.50 -8.97 -16.23
N TRP A 24 -21.55 -7.71 -15.81
CA TRP A 24 -21.39 -7.29 -14.41
C TRP A 24 -22.51 -7.77 -13.48
N ASN A 25 -23.59 -8.37 -14.00
CA ASN A 25 -24.67 -8.93 -13.18
C ASN A 25 -24.37 -10.34 -12.65
N ASP A 26 -23.25 -10.95 -13.04
CA ASP A 26 -22.90 -12.27 -12.52
C ASP A 26 -22.62 -12.19 -11.00
N PRO A 27 -23.23 -13.06 -10.16
CA PRO A 27 -23.13 -12.99 -8.70
C PRO A 27 -21.70 -12.97 -8.14
N TRP A 28 -20.76 -13.64 -8.82
CA TRP A 28 -19.36 -13.69 -8.41
C TRP A 28 -18.63 -12.36 -8.64
N LEU A 29 -18.95 -11.65 -9.73
CA LEU A 29 -18.42 -10.31 -10.04
C LEU A 29 -18.91 -9.30 -9.02
N ILE A 30 -20.19 -9.37 -8.64
CA ILE A 30 -20.77 -8.54 -7.58
C ILE A 30 -20.07 -8.82 -6.24
N ALA A 31 -19.83 -10.09 -5.90
CA ALA A 31 -19.07 -10.45 -4.69
C ALA A 31 -17.64 -9.88 -4.73
N LEU A 32 -16.98 -9.90 -5.87
CA LEU A 32 -15.64 -9.33 -6.07
C LEU A 32 -15.65 -7.80 -5.86
N ILE A 33 -16.62 -7.09 -6.43
CA ILE A 33 -16.79 -5.64 -6.20
C ILE A 33 -17.06 -5.36 -4.72
N ALA A 34 -17.92 -6.17 -4.08
CA ALA A 34 -18.21 -6.02 -2.66
C ALA A 34 -16.96 -6.21 -1.79
N VAL A 35 -16.09 -7.17 -2.13
CA VAL A 35 -14.79 -7.35 -1.46
C VAL A 35 -13.89 -6.13 -1.67
N HIS A 36 -13.85 -5.53 -2.86
CA HIS A 36 -13.09 -4.29 -3.08
C HIS A 36 -13.64 -3.11 -2.27
N VAL A 37 -14.95 -2.92 -2.24
CA VAL A 37 -15.57 -1.87 -1.40
C VAL A 37 -15.26 -2.13 0.07
N LEU A 38 -15.42 -3.36 0.55
CA LEU A 38 -15.14 -3.73 1.93
C LEU A 38 -13.67 -3.47 2.28
N THR A 39 -12.73 -3.87 1.43
CA THR A 39 -11.28 -3.67 1.68
C THR A 39 -10.90 -2.19 1.69
N THR A 40 -11.46 -1.37 0.78
CA THR A 40 -11.24 0.07 0.79
C THR A 40 -11.88 0.75 2.00
N VAL A 41 -13.12 0.41 2.34
CA VAL A 41 -13.80 0.93 3.54
C VAL A 41 -13.02 0.55 4.79
N THR A 42 -12.58 -0.70 4.89
CA THR A 42 -11.78 -1.17 6.01
C THR A 42 -10.45 -0.42 6.08
N THR A 43 -9.77 -0.20 4.95
CA THR A 43 -8.54 0.59 4.88
C THR A 43 -8.74 2.02 5.40
N LEU A 44 -9.86 2.66 5.05
CA LEU A 44 -10.22 3.99 5.52
C LEU A 44 -10.55 4.02 7.03
N MET A 45 -11.36 3.07 7.50
CA MET A 45 -11.75 2.97 8.91
C MET A 45 -10.56 2.63 9.82
N THR A 46 -9.63 1.81 9.34
CA THR A 46 -8.45 1.36 10.11
C THR A 46 -7.28 2.35 10.04
N ARG A 47 -7.50 3.61 9.63
CA ARG A 47 -6.44 4.63 9.63
C ARG A 47 -5.73 4.79 10.98
N ASN A 48 -6.40 4.48 12.10
CA ASN A 48 -5.83 4.60 13.44
C ASN A 48 -5.02 3.38 13.91
N ASN A 49 -5.26 2.19 13.34
CA ASN A 49 -4.65 0.94 13.83
C ASN A 49 -3.70 0.35 12.79
N THR A 50 -2.43 0.76 12.84
CA THR A 50 -1.36 0.28 11.93
C THR A 50 -1.26 -1.25 11.88
N ASN A 51 -1.43 -1.94 13.01
CA ASN A 51 -1.37 -3.41 13.06
C ASN A 51 -2.42 -4.08 12.16
N PHE A 52 -3.64 -3.54 12.15
CA PHE A 52 -4.69 -4.09 11.30
C PHE A 52 -4.47 -3.72 9.84
N GLN A 53 -3.89 -2.55 9.54
CA GLN A 53 -3.44 -2.24 8.18
C GLN A 53 -2.37 -3.22 7.70
N ILE A 54 -1.46 -3.68 8.58
CA ILE A 54 -0.46 -4.72 8.23
C ILE A 54 -1.15 -6.03 7.87
N PHE A 55 -2.10 -6.46 8.69
CA PHE A 55 -2.87 -7.67 8.43
C PHE A 55 -3.64 -7.58 7.10
N LEU A 56 -4.32 -6.46 6.85
CA LEU A 56 -5.04 -6.21 5.61
C LEU A 56 -4.10 -6.16 4.40
N PHE A 57 -2.92 -5.55 4.54
CA PHE A 57 -1.88 -5.54 3.51
C PHE A 57 -1.41 -6.96 3.16
N LEU A 58 -1.15 -7.81 4.16
CA LEU A 58 -0.76 -9.20 3.93
C LEU A 58 -1.86 -9.98 3.21
N ILE A 59 -3.12 -9.83 3.61
CA ILE A 59 -4.26 -10.46 2.93
C ILE A 59 -4.32 -10.02 1.46
N LEU A 60 -4.22 -8.71 1.20
CA LEU A 60 -4.25 -8.16 -0.15
C LEU A 60 -3.09 -8.66 -1.00
N LEU A 61 -1.88 -8.75 -0.43
CA LEU A 61 -0.70 -9.25 -1.12
C LEU A 61 -0.83 -10.74 -1.44
N SER A 62 -1.31 -11.55 -0.49
CA SER A 62 -1.60 -12.97 -0.71
C SER A 62 -2.70 -13.16 -1.76
N ALA A 63 -3.74 -12.35 -1.73
CA ALA A 63 -4.80 -12.37 -2.74
C ALA A 63 -4.24 -12.07 -4.13
N ALA A 64 -3.44 -11.01 -4.28
CA ALA A 64 -2.79 -10.67 -5.55
C ALA A 64 -1.85 -11.77 -6.05
N TYR A 65 -1.10 -12.42 -5.15
CA TYR A 65 -0.25 -13.56 -5.50
C TYR A 65 -1.08 -14.76 -5.98
N CYS A 66 -2.16 -15.09 -5.28
CA CYS A 66 -3.06 -16.18 -5.66
C CYS A 66 -3.94 -15.86 -6.87
N SER A 67 -3.89 -14.63 -7.41
CA SER A 67 -4.77 -14.22 -8.51
C SER A 67 -4.60 -15.10 -9.75
N GLU A 68 -3.38 -15.50 -10.09
CA GLU A 68 -3.07 -16.40 -11.20
C GLU A 68 -3.64 -17.81 -10.96
N SER A 69 -3.44 -18.37 -9.76
CA SER A 69 -3.99 -19.68 -9.39
C SER A 69 -5.53 -19.67 -9.36
N ILE A 70 -6.14 -18.56 -8.92
CA ILE A 70 -7.59 -18.37 -8.96
C ILE A 70 -8.07 -18.30 -10.41
N ASN A 71 -7.34 -17.59 -11.29
CA ASN A 71 -7.65 -17.49 -12.70
C ASN A 71 -7.62 -18.86 -13.39
N GLU A 72 -6.60 -19.69 -13.15
CA GLU A 72 -6.53 -21.06 -13.69
C GLU A 72 -7.66 -21.96 -13.17
N PHE A 73 -7.93 -21.90 -11.85
CA PHE A 73 -9.01 -22.70 -11.25
C PHE A 73 -10.38 -22.28 -11.77
N ALA A 74 -10.61 -20.98 -11.93
CA ALA A 74 -11.85 -20.45 -12.47
C ALA A 74 -11.96 -20.70 -13.98
N ALA A 75 -10.86 -20.71 -14.73
CA ALA A 75 -10.80 -21.16 -16.12
C ALA A 75 -11.03 -22.67 -16.27
N ALA A 76 -10.76 -23.49 -15.24
CA ALA A 76 -11.10 -24.91 -15.25
C ALA A 76 -12.57 -25.18 -14.88
N LYS A 77 -13.15 -24.35 -14.00
CA LYS A 77 -14.54 -24.50 -13.51
C LYS A 77 -15.52 -23.45 -14.05
N TRP A 78 -15.19 -22.75 -15.13
CA TRP A 78 -15.97 -21.62 -15.64
C TRP A 78 -17.46 -21.95 -15.82
N LYS A 79 -17.80 -23.16 -16.32
CA LYS A 79 -19.18 -23.62 -16.50
C LYS A 79 -20.04 -23.65 -15.24
N SER A 80 -19.42 -23.74 -14.06
CA SER A 80 -20.12 -23.78 -12.78
C SER A 80 -20.29 -22.39 -12.15
N PHE A 81 -19.53 -21.39 -12.60
CA PHE A 81 -19.39 -20.09 -11.92
C PHE A 81 -19.82 -18.90 -12.80
N SER A 82 -19.68 -19.00 -14.11
CA SER A 82 -19.98 -17.91 -15.04
C SER A 82 -20.66 -18.41 -16.30
N LYS A 83 -21.56 -17.59 -16.85
CA LYS A 83 -22.20 -17.88 -18.15
C LYS A 83 -21.23 -17.77 -19.32
N GLN A 84 -20.11 -17.06 -19.13
CA GLN A 84 -19.05 -16.84 -20.12
C GLN A 84 -17.66 -17.12 -19.55
N GLN A 85 -16.71 -17.49 -20.41
CA GLN A 85 -15.32 -17.74 -20.00
C GLN A 85 -14.56 -16.40 -19.93
N TYR A 86 -14.58 -15.76 -18.75
CA TYR A 86 -13.83 -14.52 -18.50
C TYR A 86 -12.35 -14.73 -18.20
N PHE A 87 -12.00 -15.96 -17.80
CA PHE A 87 -10.66 -16.35 -17.38
C PHE A 87 -9.89 -16.89 -18.59
N ASP A 88 -8.87 -16.14 -19.00
CA ASP A 88 -7.96 -16.47 -20.09
C ASP A 88 -6.57 -16.77 -19.54
N SER A 89 -5.75 -17.51 -20.28
CA SER A 89 -4.38 -17.87 -19.90
C SER A 89 -3.49 -16.66 -19.65
N ASN A 90 -3.80 -15.52 -20.28
CA ASN A 90 -3.08 -14.27 -20.08
C ASN A 90 -3.44 -13.57 -18.76
N GLY A 91 -4.48 -14.01 -18.05
CA GLY A 91 -4.90 -13.43 -16.77
C GLY A 91 -5.32 -11.96 -16.86
N LEU A 92 -5.57 -11.42 -18.07
CA LEU A 92 -5.84 -10.00 -18.29
C LEU A 92 -7.05 -9.51 -17.48
N PHE A 93 -8.16 -10.24 -17.53
CA PHE A 93 -9.36 -9.91 -16.77
C PHE A 93 -9.10 -9.87 -15.26
N ILE A 94 -8.50 -10.94 -14.71
CA ILE A 94 -8.26 -11.02 -13.27
C ILE A 94 -7.24 -9.96 -12.84
N SER A 95 -6.18 -9.76 -13.61
CA SER A 95 -5.18 -8.73 -13.31
C SER A 95 -5.81 -7.32 -13.31
N THR A 96 -6.63 -7.00 -14.30
CA THR A 96 -7.25 -5.66 -14.40
C THR A 96 -8.34 -5.45 -13.34
N VAL A 97 -9.27 -6.40 -13.17
CA VAL A 97 -10.45 -6.20 -12.32
C VAL A 97 -10.13 -6.49 -10.85
N PHE A 98 -9.27 -7.46 -10.58
CA PHE A 98 -8.92 -7.86 -9.21
C PHE A 98 -7.60 -7.21 -8.75
N SER A 99 -6.53 -7.30 -9.54
CA SER A 99 -5.21 -6.85 -9.08
C SER A 99 -5.05 -5.32 -9.09
N ILE A 100 -5.60 -4.57 -10.05
CA ILE A 100 -5.45 -3.09 -10.06
C ILE A 100 -6.03 -2.43 -8.79
N PRO A 101 -7.29 -2.69 -8.37
CA PRO A 101 -7.80 -2.10 -7.14
C PRO A 101 -7.04 -2.54 -5.89
N ILE A 102 -6.58 -3.80 -5.85
CA ILE A 102 -5.78 -4.33 -4.74
C ILE A 102 -4.43 -3.61 -4.67
N LEU A 103 -3.74 -3.48 -5.80
CA LEU A 103 -2.43 -2.81 -5.89
C LEU A 103 -2.54 -1.32 -5.55
N LEU A 104 -3.61 -0.65 -5.97
CA LEU A 104 -3.88 0.74 -5.57
C LEU A 104 -4.07 0.86 -4.05
N ASN A 105 -4.85 -0.02 -3.44
CA ASN A 105 -5.00 -0.06 -1.97
C ASN A 105 -3.64 -0.33 -1.28
N CYS A 106 -2.86 -1.28 -1.78
CA CYS A 106 -1.50 -1.56 -1.27
C CYS A 106 -0.59 -0.34 -1.38
N MET A 107 -0.60 0.37 -2.50
CA MET A 107 0.22 1.57 -2.72
C MET A 107 -0.15 2.69 -1.75
N LEU A 108 -1.44 2.88 -1.46
CA LEU A 108 -1.90 3.85 -0.45
C LEU A 108 -1.43 3.49 0.96
N ILE A 109 -1.51 2.20 1.35
CA ILE A 109 -1.05 1.72 2.66
C ILE A 109 0.45 1.92 2.80
N ILE A 110 1.24 1.51 1.79
CA ILE A 110 2.69 1.70 1.77
C ILE A 110 3.05 3.18 1.87
N GLY A 111 2.34 4.04 1.12
CA GLY A 111 2.51 5.49 1.20
C GLY A 111 2.30 6.01 2.61
N ALA A 112 1.17 5.67 3.25
CA ALA A 112 0.86 6.06 4.62
C ALA A 112 1.91 5.58 5.63
N TRP A 113 2.41 4.36 5.47
CA TRP A 113 3.50 3.83 6.31
C TRP A 113 4.81 4.56 6.09
N MET A 114 5.14 4.88 4.85
CA MET A 114 6.36 5.61 4.55
C MET A 114 6.32 6.99 5.22
N TYR A 115 5.18 7.69 5.16
CA TYR A 115 5.00 8.94 5.89
C TYR A 115 5.12 8.75 7.41
N ASN A 116 4.48 7.73 8.00
CA ASN A 116 4.60 7.45 9.42
C ASN A 116 6.04 7.11 9.85
N SER A 117 6.76 6.31 9.06
CA SER A 117 8.15 5.93 9.31
C SER A 117 9.07 7.15 9.31
N LEU A 118 8.88 8.07 8.34
CA LEU A 118 9.59 9.34 8.29
C LEU A 118 9.31 10.20 9.54
N GLN A 119 8.04 10.30 9.97
CA GLN A 119 7.68 11.06 11.17
C GLN A 119 8.29 10.47 12.45
N ILE A 120 8.28 9.15 12.59
CA ILE A 120 8.93 8.44 13.71
C ILE A 120 10.43 8.72 13.69
N MET A 121 11.08 8.60 12.53
CA MET A 121 12.52 8.85 12.39
C MET A 121 12.89 10.30 12.73
N VAL A 122 12.13 11.29 12.23
CA VAL A 122 12.34 12.70 12.54
C VAL A 122 12.15 12.96 14.04
N THR A 123 11.11 12.38 14.65
CA THR A 123 10.84 12.52 16.08
C THR A 123 11.95 11.91 16.93
N LEU A 124 12.44 10.72 16.56
CA LEU A 124 13.56 10.05 17.22
C LEU A 124 14.84 10.87 17.11
N LYS A 125 15.17 11.39 15.91
CA LYS A 125 16.32 12.27 15.71
C LYS A 125 16.23 13.54 16.55
N ARG A 126 15.04 14.17 16.60
CA ARG A 126 14.79 15.34 17.47
C ARG A 126 14.98 15.00 18.96
N ALA A 127 14.45 13.86 19.41
CA ALA A 127 14.59 13.42 20.80
C ALA A 127 16.05 13.12 21.17
N GLN A 128 16.81 12.48 20.26
CA GLN A 128 18.24 12.21 20.43
C GLN A 128 19.05 13.50 20.55
N LEU A 129 18.80 14.50 19.70
CA LEU A 129 19.46 15.81 19.77
C LEU A 129 19.16 16.52 21.08
N LEU A 130 17.89 16.53 21.52
CA LEU A 130 17.51 17.12 22.81
C LEU A 130 18.19 16.40 23.99
N GLN A 131 18.34 15.08 23.95
CA GLN A 131 19.09 14.32 24.95
C GLN A 131 20.58 14.65 24.94
N GLN A 132 21.20 14.81 23.77
CA GLN A 132 22.61 15.23 23.67
C GLN A 132 22.82 16.63 24.24
N VAL A 133 21.97 17.60 23.89
CA VAL A 133 22.06 18.96 24.43
C VAL A 133 21.91 18.98 25.96
N LYS A 134 20.96 18.20 26.51
CA LYS A 134 20.79 18.09 27.97
C LYS A 134 22.03 17.51 28.65
N ARG A 135 22.63 16.47 28.07
CA ARG A 135 23.85 15.83 28.61
C ARG A 135 25.04 16.78 28.60
N ASN A 136 25.27 17.48 27.48
CA ASN A 136 26.35 18.46 27.36
C ASN A 136 26.15 19.64 28.32
N LYS A 137 24.91 20.09 28.53
CA LYS A 137 24.60 21.14 29.52
C LYS A 137 24.86 20.67 30.96
N GLN A 138 24.61 19.40 31.25
CA GLN A 138 24.85 18.81 32.57
C GLN A 138 26.35 18.63 32.84
N GLU A 139 27.14 18.18 31.87
CA GLU A 139 28.61 18.14 31.96
C GLU A 139 29.19 19.54 32.22
N LYS A 140 28.75 20.54 31.45
CA LYS A 140 29.22 21.93 31.59
C LYS A 140 28.81 22.61 32.90
N ASN A 141 27.77 22.13 33.59
CA ASN A 141 27.38 22.58 34.92
C ASN A 141 28.07 21.80 36.05
N SER A 142 28.72 20.68 35.74
CA SER A 142 29.43 19.83 36.72
C SER A 142 30.91 20.20 36.86
N GLU A 143 31.50 20.83 35.84
CA GLU A 143 32.87 21.34 35.84
C GLU A 143 33.11 22.62 36.69
N PRO A 144 32.21 23.62 36.75
CA PRO A 144 32.46 24.88 37.46
C PRO A 144 32.65 24.71 38.98
N THR A 145 32.07 23.66 39.57
CA THR A 145 32.16 23.40 41.01
C THR A 145 33.47 22.70 41.40
N LYS A 146 34.19 22.08 40.46
CA LYS A 146 35.46 21.40 40.75
C LYS A 146 36.66 22.36 40.72
N GLU A 147 36.67 23.34 39.79
CA GLU A 147 37.74 24.36 39.74
C GLU A 147 37.73 25.24 41.00
N VAL A 148 36.57 25.78 41.40
CA VAL A 148 36.46 26.68 42.57
C VAL A 148 36.84 25.98 43.89
N LYS A 149 36.56 24.67 44.01
CA LYS A 149 36.93 23.91 45.22
C LYS A 149 38.43 23.56 45.26
N SER A 150 39.05 23.34 44.10
CA SER A 150 40.49 23.05 43.99
C SER A 150 41.39 24.28 44.18
N GLU A 151 40.91 25.49 43.85
CA GLU A 151 41.63 26.74 44.11
C GLU A 151 41.60 27.13 45.60
N HIS A 152 40.50 26.84 46.29
CA HIS A 152 40.36 27.12 47.72
C HIS A 152 41.22 26.18 48.58
N GLU A 153 41.31 24.89 48.24
CA GLU A 153 42.11 23.89 48.98
C GLU A 153 43.63 24.00 48.75
N LYS A 154 44.06 24.79 47.75
CA LYS A 154 45.49 25.03 47.45
C LYS A 154 46.02 26.36 48.01
N SER A 155 45.13 27.16 48.60
CA SER A 155 45.43 28.50 49.14
C SER A 155 45.50 28.52 50.68
N ASP A 156 45.24 27.40 51.34
CA ASP A 156 45.48 27.14 52.77
C ASP A 156 46.72 26.26 52.96
#